data_AF-A0A2N2QV26-F1
#
_entry.id   AF-A0A2N2QV26-F1
#
_cell.length_a   1.000
_cell.length_b   1.000
_cell.length_c   1.000
_cell.angle_alpha   90.00
_cell.angle_beta   90.00
_cell.angle_gamma   90.00
#
_symmetry.space_group_name_H-M   'P 1'
#
loop_
_entity.id
_entity.type
_entity.pdbx_description
1 polymer ?
#
loop_
_entity_poly.entity_id
_entity_poly.type
_entity_poly.pdbx_seq_one_letter_code
_entity_poly.pdbx_strand_id
1 'polypeptide(L)'
;MPGLLIVALAGSLLIHWVALFGIDVELFRDESTPVLQAKLQPAPALVAPPLPAAKPTAKPKPPPKPRPAVAPEVTAPVEVLPAPVEETPPAELAEAPAPPAPVEPVKPVLPANGVIRFAIVKESLGLQVGRAEHRWEFADDGSYRLTAMSETSGLAALLRPARLHQESRGHLVADGLQPESFRSLREGKPQEGADFDWPAGLLRLLRDGSVVTLPPGSQDMLSLNYQLAYLGRLAEGITLGVATARKFERYALDSLGEEEIEVPAGRFRTLHLRALTDSTTEIWIALDHGHLPVKIRFTDKKGESFEQVATDLGL
;
A
#
# COMPACT_ATOMS: atom_id res chain seq x y z
N MET A 1 60.40 -11.25 10.81
CA MET A 1 59.51 -11.45 9.64
C MET A 1 58.02 -11.67 9.94
N PRO A 2 57.54 -12.17 11.11
CA PRO A 2 56.09 -12.40 11.29
C PRO A 2 55.25 -11.11 11.42
N GLY A 3 55.83 -10.02 11.92
CA GLY A 3 55.12 -8.73 12.06
C GLY A 3 54.68 -8.12 10.73
N LEU A 4 55.46 -8.32 9.66
CA LEU A 4 55.12 -7.83 8.31
C LEU A 4 53.92 -8.58 7.71
N LEU A 5 53.81 -9.88 7.96
CA LEU A 5 52.66 -10.69 7.53
C LEU A 5 51.38 -10.30 8.29
N ILE A 6 51.47 -10.02 9.59
CA ILE A 6 50.33 -9.58 10.39
C ILE A 6 49.83 -8.20 9.93
N VAL A 7 50.75 -7.27 9.66
CA VAL A 7 50.39 -5.94 9.13
C VAL A 7 49.79 -6.02 7.73
N ALA A 8 50.35 -6.87 6.85
CA ALA A 8 49.80 -7.08 5.51
C ALA A 8 48.41 -7.74 5.56
N LEU A 9 48.19 -8.71 6.46
CA LEU A 9 46.89 -9.33 6.67
C LEU A 9 45.87 -8.34 7.22
N ALA A 10 46.24 -7.55 8.23
CA ALA A 10 45.38 -6.51 8.80
C ALA A 10 45.03 -5.43 7.77
N GLY A 11 46.01 -5.00 6.97
CA GLY A 11 45.80 -4.04 5.88
C GLY A 11 44.90 -4.60 4.77
N SER A 12 45.11 -5.86 4.37
CA SER A 12 44.25 -6.54 3.42
C SER A 12 42.82 -6.67 3.94
N LEU A 13 42.64 -7.11 5.19
CA LEU A 13 41.33 -7.18 5.84
C LEU A 13 40.66 -5.81 5.94
N LEU A 14 41.41 -4.75 6.24
CA LEU A 14 40.88 -3.39 6.27
C LEU A 14 40.43 -2.91 4.88
N ILE A 15 41.19 -3.21 3.83
CA ILE A 15 40.81 -2.88 2.45
C ILE A 15 39.54 -3.63 2.04
N HIS A 16 39.47 -4.94 2.32
CA HIS A 16 38.27 -5.73 2.05
C HIS A 16 37.09 -5.26 2.90
N TRP A 17 37.33 -4.84 4.14
CA TRP A 17 36.31 -4.27 5.01
C TRP A 17 35.76 -2.94 4.47
N VAL A 18 36.63 -2.03 4.01
CA VAL A 18 36.21 -0.78 3.35
C VAL A 18 35.49 -1.07 2.02
N ALA A 19 35.90 -2.06 1.26
CA ALA A 19 35.23 -2.43 0.01
C ALA A 19 33.85 -3.06 0.24
N LEU A 20 33.70 -3.90 1.28
CA LEU A 20 32.46 -4.60 1.60
C LEU A 20 31.47 -3.76 2.40
N PHE A 21 31.96 -2.80 3.21
CA PHE A 21 31.13 -2.06 4.18
C PHE A 21 31.36 -0.53 4.16
N GLY A 22 32.45 -0.05 3.57
CA GLY A 22 32.84 1.37 3.58
C GLY A 22 32.14 2.23 2.54
N ILE A 23 31.43 1.63 1.58
CA ILE A 23 30.64 2.33 0.55
C ILE A 23 29.14 2.34 0.91
N ASP A 24 28.70 1.56 1.90
CA ASP A 24 27.33 1.53 2.42
C ASP A 24 27.04 2.70 3.40
N VAL A 25 27.59 3.90 3.12
CA VAL A 25 27.39 5.12 3.92
C VAL A 25 25.98 5.72 3.74
N GLU A 26 25.09 5.04 3.03
CA GLU A 26 23.80 5.61 2.65
C GLU A 26 22.60 4.74 2.97
N LEU A 27 22.72 3.81 3.94
CA LEU A 27 21.56 3.12 4.48
C LEU A 27 20.54 4.08 5.16
N PHE A 28 20.94 5.32 5.50
CA PHE A 28 20.10 6.27 6.27
C PHE A 28 20.24 7.77 5.90
N ARG A 29 20.66 8.12 4.68
CA ARG A 29 20.68 9.54 4.28
C ARG A 29 19.29 9.98 3.80
N ASP A 30 18.71 10.97 4.50
CA ASP A 30 17.62 11.80 3.99
C ASP A 30 18.12 12.46 2.69
N GLU A 31 17.64 12.00 1.55
CA GLU A 31 17.54 12.87 0.38
C GLU A 31 16.15 13.48 0.40
N SER A 32 16.09 14.76 0.75
CA SER A 32 14.98 15.61 0.35
C SER A 32 14.85 15.51 -1.18
N THR A 33 13.82 14.83 -1.67
CA THR A 33 13.50 14.82 -3.09
C THR A 33 13.37 16.27 -3.57
N PRO A 34 14.11 16.71 -4.62
CA PRO A 34 13.88 18.03 -5.18
C PRO A 34 12.43 18.10 -5.66
N VAL A 35 11.73 19.17 -5.28
CA VAL A 35 10.38 19.44 -5.78
C VAL A 35 10.43 19.59 -7.30
N LEU A 36 9.80 18.67 -8.02
CA LEU A 36 9.60 18.76 -9.46
C LEU A 36 8.73 19.99 -9.76
N GLN A 37 9.37 21.07 -10.22
CA GLN A 37 8.65 22.25 -10.71
C GLN A 37 8.27 22.02 -12.18
N ALA A 38 7.02 21.59 -12.41
CA ALA A 38 6.43 21.58 -13.73
C ALA A 38 6.02 23.02 -14.11
N LYS A 39 6.75 23.64 -15.03
CA LYS A 39 6.33 24.90 -15.64
C LYS A 39 5.67 24.59 -16.99
N LEU A 40 4.37 24.80 -17.08
CA LEU A 40 3.64 24.71 -18.36
C LEU A 40 4.19 25.76 -19.33
N GLN A 41 4.90 25.31 -20.36
CA GLN A 41 5.22 26.13 -21.51
C GLN A 41 4.01 26.16 -22.45
N PRO A 42 3.58 27.35 -22.93
CA PRO A 42 2.55 27.42 -23.95
C PRO A 42 3.04 26.72 -25.22
N ALA A 43 2.15 25.95 -25.83
CA ALA A 43 2.44 25.26 -27.08
C ALA A 43 2.86 26.28 -28.17
N PRO A 44 3.86 25.95 -29.01
CA PRO A 44 4.22 26.80 -30.15
C PRO A 44 2.98 27.05 -31.00
N ALA A 45 2.74 28.31 -31.38
CA ALA A 45 1.63 28.65 -32.24
C ALA A 45 1.76 27.90 -33.57
N LEU A 46 0.80 27.01 -33.84
CA LEU A 46 0.63 26.40 -35.15
C LEU A 46 0.43 27.52 -36.16
N VAL A 47 1.38 27.65 -37.09
CA VAL A 47 1.24 28.54 -38.25
C VAL A 47 0.05 28.03 -39.06
N ALA A 48 -1.04 28.81 -39.09
CA ALA A 48 -2.22 28.47 -39.87
C ALA A 48 -1.85 28.43 -41.37
N PRO A 49 -2.25 27.38 -42.12
CA PRO A 49 -2.10 27.37 -43.56
C PRO A 49 -3.00 28.43 -44.22
N PRO A 50 -2.59 29.04 -45.35
CA PRO A 50 -3.33 30.12 -45.99
C PRO A 50 -4.66 29.63 -46.57
N LEU A 51 -5.72 30.41 -46.33
CA LEU A 51 -7.07 30.20 -46.86
C LEU A 51 -7.11 30.25 -48.40
N PRO A 52 -7.75 29.29 -49.09
CA PRO A 52 -8.05 29.40 -50.52
C PRO A 52 -9.08 30.50 -50.82
N ALA A 53 -8.83 31.27 -51.87
CA ALA A 53 -9.64 32.40 -52.31
C ALA A 53 -11.05 32.00 -52.82
N ALA A 54 -12.02 32.88 -52.56
CA ALA A 54 -13.43 32.75 -52.91
C ALA A 54 -13.73 32.92 -54.42
N LYS A 55 -14.82 32.30 -54.89
CA LYS A 55 -15.47 32.57 -56.19
C LYS A 55 -16.98 32.85 -56.02
N PRO A 56 -17.61 33.57 -56.98
CA PRO A 56 -18.45 34.72 -56.67
C PRO A 56 -19.97 34.49 -56.67
N THR A 57 -20.65 35.50 -56.12
CA THR A 57 -22.08 35.64 -55.80
C THR A 57 -22.99 35.83 -57.01
N ALA A 58 -24.21 35.29 -56.94
CA ALA A 58 -25.35 35.67 -57.76
C ALA A 58 -26.35 36.52 -56.93
N LYS A 59 -26.90 37.58 -57.55
CA LYS A 59 -27.76 38.63 -56.97
C LYS A 59 -29.27 38.26 -56.95
N PRO A 60 -30.13 39.03 -56.23
CA PRO A 60 -31.26 38.51 -55.45
C PRO A 60 -32.68 38.84 -56.01
N LYS A 61 -33.73 38.23 -55.41
CA LYS A 61 -35.16 38.59 -55.59
C LYS A 61 -35.83 38.98 -54.24
N PRO A 62 -36.91 39.81 -54.25
CA PRO A 62 -37.35 40.66 -53.14
C PRO A 62 -38.45 40.05 -52.24
N PRO A 63 -38.79 40.71 -51.11
CA PRO A 63 -39.61 40.14 -50.04
C PRO A 63 -41.09 40.56 -50.11
N PRO A 64 -41.97 39.86 -49.38
CA PRO A 64 -43.16 40.48 -48.81
C PRO A 64 -43.20 40.45 -47.27
N LYS A 65 -44.06 41.34 -46.77
CA LYS A 65 -44.16 41.99 -45.45
C LYS A 65 -44.88 41.16 -44.34
N PRO A 66 -44.90 41.66 -43.08
CA PRO A 66 -45.20 40.87 -41.88
C PRO A 66 -46.59 41.10 -41.24
N ARG A 67 -46.99 40.10 -40.41
CA ARG A 67 -47.91 40.10 -39.24
C ARG A 67 -49.42 40.36 -39.50
N PRO A 68 -50.36 39.90 -38.62
CA PRO A 68 -50.41 40.26 -37.20
C PRO A 68 -50.70 39.11 -36.19
N ALA A 69 -50.42 39.42 -34.93
CA ALA A 69 -50.93 38.69 -33.76
C ALA A 69 -52.43 38.95 -33.55
N VAL A 70 -53.13 38.00 -32.94
CA VAL A 70 -54.41 38.25 -32.27
C VAL A 70 -54.30 37.72 -30.83
N ALA A 71 -54.35 38.65 -29.89
CA ALA A 71 -55.06 38.56 -28.62
C ALA A 71 -56.10 39.73 -28.64
N PRO A 72 -56.99 39.97 -27.67
CA PRO A 72 -57.67 39.15 -26.64
C PRO A 72 -59.20 39.42 -26.58
N GLU A 73 -59.98 38.69 -25.75
CA GLU A 73 -61.25 39.13 -25.10
C GLU A 73 -61.59 38.05 -24.03
N VAL A 74 -61.45 38.21 -22.71
CA VAL A 74 -62.06 39.11 -21.69
C VAL A 74 -63.59 38.97 -21.65
N THR A 75 -64.21 38.30 -20.67
CA THR A 75 -64.68 38.84 -19.37
C THR A 75 -65.37 37.69 -18.59
N ALA A 76 -64.89 37.28 -17.40
CA ALA A 76 -65.28 37.69 -16.03
C ALA A 76 -66.63 37.11 -15.53
N PRO A 77 -66.93 37.05 -14.22
CA PRO A 77 -66.13 36.64 -13.05
C PRO A 77 -66.91 35.65 -12.13
N VAL A 78 -66.24 34.82 -11.32
CA VAL A 78 -66.89 34.25 -10.12
C VAL A 78 -65.89 34.23 -8.96
N GLU A 79 -66.13 35.19 -8.06
CA GLU A 79 -66.25 35.10 -6.60
C GLU A 79 -65.30 34.19 -5.79
N VAL A 80 -64.80 34.77 -4.69
CA VAL A 80 -63.72 34.29 -3.83
C VAL A 80 -64.28 33.67 -2.54
N LEU A 81 -63.57 32.64 -2.04
CA LEU A 81 -63.43 32.09 -0.67
C LEU A 81 -64.27 30.84 -0.32
N PRO A 82 -63.79 29.96 0.59
CA PRO A 82 -62.42 29.66 1.04
C PRO A 82 -62.04 28.16 0.96
N ALA A 83 -60.78 27.87 1.24
CA ALA A 83 -60.12 26.57 1.21
C ALA A 83 -60.72 25.50 2.13
N PRO A 84 -60.64 24.21 1.76
CA PRO A 84 -60.50 23.12 2.71
C PRO A 84 -59.02 22.89 3.00
N VAL A 85 -58.71 22.80 4.30
CA VAL A 85 -57.42 22.35 4.82
C VAL A 85 -57.19 20.92 4.36
N GLU A 86 -56.15 20.69 3.58
CA GLU A 86 -55.71 19.35 3.20
C GLU A 86 -55.01 18.73 4.41
N GLU A 87 -55.57 17.61 4.89
CA GLU A 87 -55.04 16.83 5.99
C GLU A 87 -53.61 16.39 5.69
N THR A 88 -52.70 16.79 6.57
CA THR A 88 -51.34 16.26 6.62
C THR A 88 -51.42 14.78 7.00
N PRO A 89 -50.82 13.85 6.25
CA PRO A 89 -50.72 12.46 6.69
C PRO A 89 -49.93 12.41 8.00
N PRO A 90 -50.28 11.51 8.95
CA PRO A 90 -49.53 11.36 10.18
C PRO A 90 -48.07 11.07 9.88
N ALA A 91 -47.19 11.78 10.58
CA ALA A 91 -45.77 11.46 10.63
C ALA A 91 -45.62 10.00 11.10
N GLU A 92 -45.27 9.13 10.17
CA GLU A 92 -44.76 7.80 10.45
C GLU A 92 -43.50 8.01 11.29
N LEU A 93 -43.59 7.61 12.56
CA LEU A 93 -42.48 7.58 13.49
C LEU A 93 -41.36 6.80 12.81
N ALA A 94 -40.33 7.51 12.36
CA ALA A 94 -39.09 6.91 11.92
C ALA A 94 -38.57 6.05 13.08
N GLU A 95 -38.70 4.74 12.91
CA GLU A 95 -38.11 3.74 13.78
C GLU A 95 -36.62 4.05 13.83
N ALA A 96 -36.11 4.32 15.04
CA ALA A 96 -34.69 4.53 15.25
C ALA A 96 -33.94 3.32 14.65
N PRO A 97 -32.85 3.53 13.90
CA PRO A 97 -32.11 2.42 13.32
C PRO A 97 -31.71 1.49 14.46
N ALA A 98 -32.14 0.23 14.37
CA ALA A 98 -31.70 -0.80 15.29
C ALA A 98 -30.17 -0.77 15.37
N PRO A 99 -29.57 -0.92 16.57
CA PRO A 99 -28.13 -1.02 16.69
C PRO A 99 -27.63 -2.11 15.72
N PRO A 100 -26.49 -1.89 15.02
CA PRO A 100 -25.97 -2.87 14.09
C PRO A 100 -25.83 -4.20 14.83
N ALA A 101 -26.41 -5.26 14.26
CA ALA A 101 -26.26 -6.60 14.80
C ALA A 101 -24.76 -6.89 14.98
N PRO A 102 -24.35 -7.58 16.05
CA PRO A 102 -22.95 -7.98 16.22
C PRO A 102 -22.51 -8.71 14.96
N VAL A 103 -21.51 -8.16 14.27
CA VAL A 103 -20.89 -8.82 13.13
C VAL A 103 -20.23 -10.06 13.70
N GLU A 104 -20.71 -11.25 13.33
CA GLU A 104 -20.08 -12.49 13.79
C GLU A 104 -18.60 -12.48 13.37
N PRO A 105 -17.67 -12.77 14.30
CA PRO A 105 -16.25 -12.74 13.99
C PRO A 105 -15.95 -13.76 12.89
N VAL A 106 -15.35 -13.27 11.80
CA VAL A 106 -14.91 -14.11 10.69
C VAL A 106 -13.81 -15.03 11.20
N LYS A 107 -13.86 -16.32 10.86
CA LYS A 107 -12.83 -17.28 11.28
C LYS A 107 -11.54 -17.06 10.48
N PRO A 108 -10.37 -16.99 11.12
CA PRO A 108 -9.10 -16.86 10.41
C PRO A 108 -8.81 -18.10 9.55
N VAL A 109 -8.13 -17.89 8.42
CA VAL A 109 -7.64 -18.97 7.55
C VAL A 109 -6.45 -19.70 8.20
N LEU A 110 -5.68 -18.96 8.99
CA LEU A 110 -4.53 -19.44 9.74
C LEU A 110 -4.95 -19.95 11.13
N PRO A 111 -4.13 -20.78 11.80
CA PRO A 111 -4.35 -21.13 13.20
C PRO A 111 -4.35 -19.87 14.07
N ALA A 112 -4.96 -19.98 15.26
CA ALA A 112 -5.12 -18.86 16.20
C ALA A 112 -3.80 -18.14 16.52
N ASN A 113 -2.67 -18.85 16.51
CA ASN A 113 -1.36 -18.25 16.63
C ASN A 113 -0.32 -19.03 15.84
N GLY A 114 0.81 -18.40 15.56
CA GLY A 114 1.97 -19.11 15.03
C GLY A 114 3.15 -18.19 14.79
N VAL A 115 4.22 -18.78 14.25
CA VAL A 115 5.52 -18.13 14.05
C VAL A 115 6.17 -18.57 12.73
N ILE A 116 6.77 -17.61 12.03
CA ILE A 116 7.73 -17.89 10.95
C ILE A 116 9.08 -17.34 11.37
N ARG A 117 10.12 -18.17 11.28
CA ARG A 117 11.51 -17.73 11.46
C ARG A 117 12.17 -17.61 10.11
N PHE A 118 12.98 -16.57 9.91
CA PHE A 118 13.68 -16.32 8.66
C PHE A 118 15.18 -16.13 8.89
N ALA A 119 15.97 -16.57 7.92
CA ALA A 119 17.32 -16.06 7.69
C ALA A 119 17.24 -14.84 6.77
N ILE A 120 17.96 -13.76 7.10
CA ILE A 120 18.09 -12.57 6.24
C ILE A 120 19.40 -12.67 5.48
N VAL A 121 19.33 -12.81 4.16
CA VAL A 121 20.47 -12.97 3.25
C VAL A 121 20.64 -11.71 2.41
N LYS A 122 21.87 -11.15 2.37
CA LYS A 122 22.22 -10.09 1.43
C LYS A 122 22.64 -10.73 0.12
N GLU A 123 21.83 -10.57 -0.93
CA GLU A 123 21.96 -11.34 -2.19
C GLU A 123 23.32 -11.13 -2.85
N SER A 124 23.81 -9.88 -2.86
CA SER A 124 25.12 -9.54 -3.44
C SER A 124 26.32 -10.23 -2.79
N LEU A 125 26.17 -10.69 -1.55
CA LEU A 125 27.20 -11.43 -0.82
C LEU A 125 26.91 -12.93 -0.72
N GLY A 126 25.67 -13.36 -0.94
CA GLY A 126 25.23 -14.73 -0.65
C GLY A 126 25.39 -15.12 0.84
N LEU A 127 25.42 -14.13 1.74
CA LEU A 127 25.69 -14.34 3.16
C LEU A 127 24.47 -13.96 4.01
N GLN A 128 24.24 -14.75 5.05
CA GLN A 128 23.28 -14.39 6.10
C GLN A 128 23.82 -13.21 6.91
N VAL A 129 23.09 -12.10 6.88
CA VAL A 129 23.41 -10.85 7.59
C VAL A 129 22.47 -10.59 8.76
N GLY A 130 21.38 -11.35 8.87
CA GLY A 130 20.41 -11.20 9.95
C GLY A 130 19.49 -12.40 10.12
N ARG A 131 18.55 -12.24 11.04
CA ARG A 131 17.43 -13.15 11.26
C ARG A 131 16.16 -12.36 11.54
N ALA A 132 15.02 -12.92 11.17
CA ALA A 132 13.71 -12.36 11.51
C ALA A 132 12.81 -13.40 12.16
N GLU A 133 11.88 -12.93 12.98
CA GLU A 133 10.80 -13.73 13.55
C GLU A 133 9.50 -12.95 13.34
N HIS A 134 8.57 -13.54 12.60
CA HIS A 134 7.22 -13.02 12.45
C HIS A 134 6.27 -13.88 13.29
N ARG A 135 5.34 -13.26 14.01
CA ARG A 135 4.27 -13.95 14.74
C ARG A 135 2.92 -13.38 14.38
N TRP A 136 1.91 -14.23 14.40
CA TRP A 136 0.51 -13.82 14.35
C TRP A 136 -0.24 -14.39 15.55
N GLU A 137 -1.24 -13.63 15.98
CA GLU A 137 -2.19 -13.98 17.03
C GLU A 137 -3.57 -13.47 16.55
N PHE A 138 -4.56 -14.36 16.51
CA PHE A 138 -5.97 -14.09 16.23
C PHE A 138 -6.77 -14.47 17.47
N ALA A 139 -7.55 -13.54 18.00
CA ALA A 139 -8.40 -13.75 19.16
C ALA A 139 -9.83 -14.13 18.74
N ASP A 140 -10.57 -14.75 19.66
CA ASP A 140 -11.96 -15.18 19.43
C ASP A 140 -12.93 -14.01 19.19
N ASP A 141 -12.57 -12.80 19.63
CA ASP A 141 -13.34 -11.56 19.38
C ASP A 141 -13.10 -10.95 17.99
N GLY A 142 -12.27 -11.61 17.16
CA GLY A 142 -11.91 -11.16 15.83
C GLY A 142 -10.75 -10.16 15.80
N SER A 143 -10.22 -9.74 16.94
CA SER A 143 -9.00 -8.91 16.97
C SER A 143 -7.78 -9.73 16.56
N TYR A 144 -6.79 -9.05 15.96
CA TYR A 144 -5.52 -9.66 15.60
C TYR A 144 -4.33 -8.83 16.08
N ARG A 145 -3.20 -9.52 16.27
CA ARG A 145 -1.89 -8.91 16.47
C ARG A 145 -0.85 -9.63 15.62
N LEU A 146 -0.12 -8.86 14.83
CA LEU A 146 1.04 -9.32 14.08
C LEU A 146 2.28 -8.64 14.66
N THR A 147 3.35 -9.40 14.86
CA THR A 147 4.66 -8.84 15.24
C THR A 147 5.73 -9.34 14.30
N ALA A 148 6.70 -8.49 13.98
CA ALA A 148 7.90 -8.86 13.24
C ALA A 148 9.12 -8.26 13.92
N MET A 149 10.10 -9.10 14.25
CA MET A 149 11.35 -8.69 14.82
C MET A 149 12.49 -9.13 13.91
N SER A 150 13.28 -8.17 13.44
CA SER A 150 14.46 -8.43 12.62
C SER A 150 15.69 -7.87 13.30
N GLU A 151 16.80 -8.61 13.26
CA GLU A 151 18.07 -8.17 13.82
C GLU A 151 19.26 -8.66 13.01
N THR A 152 20.36 -7.90 13.03
CA THR A 152 21.61 -8.34 12.44
C THR A 152 22.17 -9.55 13.19
N SER A 153 22.89 -10.42 12.48
CA SER A 153 23.47 -11.64 13.05
C SER A 153 24.90 -11.86 12.58
N GLY A 154 25.65 -12.72 13.29
CA GLY A 154 27.02 -13.09 12.92
C GLY A 154 27.96 -11.88 12.85
N LEU A 155 28.82 -11.85 11.83
CA LEU A 155 29.78 -10.76 11.64
C LEU A 155 29.12 -9.39 11.43
N ALA A 156 27.93 -9.35 10.79
CA ALA A 156 27.18 -8.12 10.59
C ALA A 156 26.77 -7.49 11.94
N ALA A 157 26.36 -8.30 12.92
CA ALA A 157 25.99 -7.83 14.26
C ALA A 157 27.19 -7.25 15.03
N LEU A 158 28.40 -7.81 14.85
CA LEU A 158 29.62 -7.30 15.48
C LEU A 158 30.04 -5.94 14.92
N LEU A 159 29.82 -5.72 13.62
CA LEU A 159 30.16 -4.47 12.96
C LEU A 159 29.12 -3.39 13.21
N ARG A 160 27.83 -3.74 13.07
CA ARG A 160 26.68 -2.83 13.15
C ARG A 160 25.47 -3.58 13.72
N PRO A 161 25.29 -3.61 15.05
CA PRO A 161 24.07 -4.13 15.64
C PRO A 161 22.90 -3.27 15.20
N ALA A 162 21.85 -3.90 14.70
CA ALA A 162 20.61 -3.24 14.35
C ALA A 162 19.44 -4.16 14.68
N ARG A 163 18.42 -3.59 15.31
CA ARG A 163 17.16 -4.28 15.62
C ARG A 163 15.98 -3.42 15.16
N LEU A 164 15.04 -4.08 14.50
CA LEU A 164 13.79 -3.52 14.03
C LEU A 164 12.65 -4.36 14.60
N HIS A 165 11.69 -3.69 15.24
CA HIS A 165 10.46 -4.28 15.72
C HIS A 165 9.28 -3.61 15.02
N GLN A 166 8.39 -4.41 14.45
CA GLN A 166 7.17 -3.96 13.80
C GLN A 166 5.97 -4.66 14.42
N GLU A 167 4.86 -3.93 14.50
CA GLU A 167 3.61 -4.45 15.03
C GLU A 167 2.44 -3.90 14.21
N SER A 168 1.52 -4.78 13.83
CA SER A 168 0.22 -4.43 13.24
C SER A 168 -0.88 -4.99 14.12
N ARG A 169 -1.91 -4.18 14.37
CA ARG A 169 -3.11 -4.57 15.12
C ARG A 169 -4.35 -4.10 14.38
N GLY A 170 -5.42 -4.86 14.51
CA GLY A 170 -6.72 -4.51 13.97
C GLY A 170 -7.71 -5.64 14.16
N HIS A 171 -8.68 -5.72 13.25
CA HIS A 171 -9.73 -6.73 13.29
C HIS A 171 -9.79 -7.53 11.99
N LEU A 172 -10.24 -8.77 12.09
CA LEU A 172 -10.57 -9.62 10.96
C LEU A 172 -12.02 -9.35 10.54
N VAL A 173 -12.20 -8.88 9.31
CA VAL A 173 -13.49 -8.59 8.68
C VAL A 173 -13.73 -9.51 7.48
N ALA A 174 -14.88 -9.37 6.81
CA ALA A 174 -15.26 -10.23 5.68
C ALA A 174 -14.20 -10.30 4.57
N ASP A 175 -13.53 -9.17 4.29
CA ASP A 175 -12.50 -9.06 3.24
C ASP A 175 -11.08 -9.34 3.75
N GLY A 176 -10.92 -9.83 4.99
CA GLY A 176 -9.63 -10.13 5.61
C GLY A 176 -9.23 -9.15 6.70
N LEU A 177 -7.93 -8.93 6.87
CA LEU A 177 -7.36 -8.04 7.88
C LEU A 177 -7.74 -6.59 7.59
N GLN A 178 -8.22 -5.91 8.62
CA GLN A 178 -8.47 -4.47 8.64
C GLN A 178 -7.56 -3.84 9.71
N PRO A 179 -6.36 -3.34 9.33
CA PRO A 179 -5.43 -2.73 10.28
C PRO A 179 -5.99 -1.46 10.88
N GLU A 180 -5.79 -1.26 12.18
CA GLU A 180 -6.13 -0.03 12.92
C GLU A 180 -4.88 0.75 13.30
N SER A 181 -3.78 0.03 13.58
CA SER A 181 -2.50 0.65 13.90
C SER A 181 -1.33 -0.18 13.38
N PHE A 182 -0.33 0.53 12.88
CA PHE A 182 0.97 -0.03 12.51
C PHE A 182 2.08 0.75 13.20
N ARG A 183 3.03 0.05 13.80
CA ARG A 183 4.19 0.61 14.52
C ARG A 183 5.47 -0.02 14.00
N SER A 184 6.51 0.79 13.85
CA SER A 184 7.83 0.38 13.42
C SER A 184 8.88 1.10 14.26
N LEU A 185 9.58 0.35 15.10
CA LEU A 185 10.60 0.85 16.02
C LEU A 185 11.96 0.27 15.65
N ARG A 186 12.89 1.14 15.24
CA ARG A 186 14.30 0.79 15.09
C ARG A 186 15.06 1.29 16.31
N GLU A 187 15.99 0.47 16.81
CA GLU A 187 16.82 0.85 17.95
C GLU A 187 17.54 2.20 17.72
N GLY A 188 17.42 3.10 18.70
CA GLY A 188 18.00 4.45 18.63
C GLY A 188 17.30 5.42 17.66
N LYS A 189 16.12 5.07 17.12
CA LYS A 189 15.32 5.95 16.26
C LYS A 189 13.91 6.17 16.82
N PRO A 190 13.26 7.31 16.49
CA PRO A 190 11.86 7.51 16.80
C PRO A 190 10.98 6.41 16.20
N GLN A 191 9.87 6.12 16.85
CA GLN A 191 8.86 5.21 16.33
C GLN A 191 8.18 5.83 15.10
N GLU A 192 8.09 5.05 14.03
CA GLU A 192 7.39 5.38 12.79
C GLU A 192 6.15 4.47 12.66
N GLY A 193 5.26 4.72 11.69
CA GLY A 193 4.04 3.93 11.52
C GLY A 193 2.84 4.71 10.99
N ALA A 194 1.65 4.12 11.12
CA ALA A 194 0.39 4.69 10.69
C ALA A 194 -0.77 4.35 11.63
N ASP A 195 -1.76 5.23 11.70
CA ASP A 195 -3.09 4.99 12.32
C ASP A 195 -4.16 5.02 11.23
N PHE A 196 -5.05 4.05 11.25
CA PHE A 196 -6.10 3.84 10.25
C PHE A 196 -7.47 4.16 10.87
N ASP A 197 -8.10 5.24 10.42
CA ASP A 197 -9.44 5.65 10.83
C ASP A 197 -10.43 5.26 9.73
N TRP A 198 -10.95 4.02 9.82
CA TRP A 198 -11.93 3.50 8.87
C TRP A 198 -13.25 4.25 8.86
N PRO A 199 -13.85 4.64 10.02
CA PRO A 199 -15.04 5.47 10.03
C PRO A 199 -14.87 6.82 9.32
N ALA A 200 -13.71 7.48 9.49
CA ALA A 200 -13.41 8.74 8.82
C ALA A 200 -12.89 8.56 7.37
N GLY A 201 -12.46 7.37 6.99
CA GLY A 201 -11.82 7.10 5.71
C GLY A 201 -10.46 7.79 5.57
N LEU A 202 -9.71 7.90 6.67
CA LEU A 202 -8.44 8.62 6.75
C LEU A 202 -7.33 7.76 7.36
N LEU A 203 -6.11 7.93 6.86
CA LEU A 203 -4.90 7.37 7.46
C LEU A 203 -3.97 8.50 7.89
N ARG A 204 -3.41 8.39 9.09
CA ARG A 204 -2.42 9.33 9.64
C ARG A 204 -1.05 8.66 9.77
N LEU A 205 -0.01 9.26 9.19
CA LEU A 205 1.36 8.80 9.37
C LEU A 205 1.97 9.37 10.66
N LEU A 206 2.64 8.51 11.45
CA LEU A 206 3.27 8.91 12.71
C LEU A 206 4.53 9.75 12.51
N ARG A 207 5.20 9.62 11.37
CA ARG A 207 6.48 10.29 11.08
C ARG A 207 6.36 11.81 11.07
N ASP A 208 5.33 12.33 10.41
CA ASP A 208 5.15 13.76 10.14
C ASP A 208 3.71 14.26 10.41
N GLY A 209 2.82 13.37 10.83
CA GLY A 209 1.41 13.69 11.09
C GLY A 209 0.57 13.88 9.82
N SER A 210 1.13 13.61 8.63
CA SER A 210 0.41 13.72 7.37
C SER A 210 -0.82 12.81 7.34
N VAL A 211 -1.85 13.29 6.66
CA VAL A 211 -3.14 12.60 6.54
C VAL A 211 -3.41 12.33 5.07
N VAL A 212 -3.81 11.11 4.75
CA VAL A 212 -4.16 10.67 3.40
C VAL A 212 -5.54 10.01 3.43
N THR A 213 -6.22 10.00 2.28
CA THR A 213 -7.42 9.18 2.10
C THR A 213 -7.08 7.71 2.30
N LEU A 214 -7.96 6.96 2.95
CA LEU A 214 -7.83 5.53 3.20
C LEU A 214 -8.76 4.74 2.26
N PRO A 215 -8.24 4.21 1.12
CA PRO A 215 -9.00 3.31 0.27
C PRO A 215 -9.42 2.04 1.01
N PRO A 216 -10.59 1.45 0.68
CA PRO A 216 -10.98 0.14 1.18
C PRO A 216 -9.91 -0.94 0.93
N GLY A 217 -9.77 -1.87 1.88
CA GLY A 217 -8.80 -2.97 1.78
C GLY A 217 -7.33 -2.56 1.92
N SER A 218 -7.03 -1.29 2.23
CA SER A 218 -5.66 -0.85 2.48
C SER A 218 -5.03 -1.59 3.65
N GLN A 219 -3.74 -1.87 3.54
CA GLN A 219 -2.96 -2.62 4.51
C GLN A 219 -1.79 -1.79 5.03
N ASP A 220 -1.13 -2.28 6.08
CA ASP A 220 0.24 -1.88 6.40
C ASP A 220 1.24 -2.91 5.86
N MET A 221 2.52 -2.58 5.87
CA MET A 221 3.57 -3.43 5.30
C MET A 221 3.68 -4.81 5.97
N LEU A 222 3.32 -4.94 7.25
CA LEU A 222 3.36 -6.21 7.96
C LEU A 222 2.08 -7.01 7.68
N SER A 223 0.91 -6.40 7.85
CA SER A 223 -0.39 -7.05 7.57
C SER A 223 -0.54 -7.49 6.13
N LEU A 224 0.08 -6.78 5.17
CA LEU A 224 0.11 -7.17 3.76
C LEU A 224 0.48 -8.65 3.57
N ASN A 225 1.51 -9.15 4.27
CA ASN A 225 1.99 -10.52 4.09
C ASN A 225 0.97 -11.59 4.50
N TYR A 226 0.04 -11.25 5.38
CA TYR A 226 -0.99 -12.15 5.90
C TYR A 226 -2.34 -11.91 5.23
N GLN A 227 -2.59 -10.69 4.76
CA GLN A 227 -3.80 -10.34 4.02
C GLN A 227 -3.95 -11.17 2.74
N LEU A 228 -2.84 -11.57 2.13
CA LEU A 228 -2.84 -12.41 0.92
C LEU A 228 -3.60 -13.73 1.13
N ALA A 229 -3.66 -14.27 2.34
CA ALA A 229 -4.45 -15.47 2.63
C ALA A 229 -5.98 -15.29 2.49
N TYR A 230 -6.45 -14.04 2.51
CA TYR A 230 -7.87 -13.67 2.47
C TYR A 230 -8.31 -13.11 1.12
N LEU A 231 -7.38 -12.87 0.20
CA LEU A 231 -7.66 -12.27 -1.09
C LEU A 231 -7.93 -13.33 -2.16
N GLY A 232 -9.10 -13.26 -2.79
CA GLY A 232 -9.41 -14.07 -3.96
C GLY A 232 -8.66 -13.59 -5.21
N ARG A 233 -8.39 -14.52 -6.14
CA ARG A 233 -7.84 -14.21 -7.48
C ARG A 233 -6.46 -13.52 -7.49
N LEU A 234 -5.59 -13.81 -6.52
CA LEU A 234 -4.22 -13.28 -6.52
C LEU A 234 -3.43 -13.59 -7.81
N ALA A 235 -3.76 -14.69 -8.50
CA ALA A 235 -3.16 -15.04 -9.79
C ALA A 235 -3.44 -14.03 -10.92
N GLU A 236 -4.49 -13.20 -10.78
CA GLU A 236 -4.82 -12.12 -11.73
C GLU A 236 -4.09 -10.81 -11.41
N GLY A 237 -3.38 -10.77 -10.28
CA GLY A 237 -2.82 -9.56 -9.69
C GLY A 237 -3.86 -8.75 -8.90
N ILE A 238 -3.39 -7.90 -8.00
CA ILE A 238 -4.26 -7.05 -7.17
C ILE A 238 -3.61 -5.68 -6.94
N THR A 239 -4.44 -4.66 -6.74
CA THR A 239 -3.97 -3.33 -6.32
C THR A 239 -4.58 -2.93 -4.98
N LEU A 240 -3.74 -2.50 -4.04
CA LEU A 240 -4.18 -2.01 -2.73
C LEU A 240 -3.30 -0.86 -2.24
N GLY A 241 -3.84 -0.06 -1.32
CA GLY A 241 -3.06 0.93 -0.58
C GLY A 241 -2.23 0.26 0.50
N VAL A 242 -0.97 0.64 0.64
CA VAL A 242 -0.04 0.09 1.63
C VAL A 242 0.63 1.22 2.40
N ALA A 243 0.43 1.21 3.72
CA ALA A 243 1.16 2.03 4.66
C ALA A 243 2.50 1.37 4.99
N THR A 244 3.57 1.95 4.47
CA THR A 244 4.92 1.67 4.99
C THR A 244 5.11 2.38 6.33
N ALA A 245 6.27 2.25 6.96
CA ALA A 245 6.58 3.03 8.16
C ALA A 245 6.59 4.56 7.89
N ARG A 246 6.86 4.98 6.65
CA ARG A 246 7.22 6.37 6.32
C ARG A 246 6.31 7.06 5.33
N LYS A 247 5.59 6.30 4.53
CA LYS A 247 4.74 6.76 3.44
C LYS A 247 3.57 5.81 3.23
N PHE A 248 2.51 6.34 2.64
CA PHE A 248 1.41 5.56 2.09
C PHE A 248 1.53 5.53 0.57
N GLU A 249 1.47 4.36 -0.03
CA GLU A 249 1.64 4.18 -1.47
C GLU A 249 0.73 3.09 -2.02
N ARG A 250 0.55 3.05 -3.34
CA ARG A 250 -0.28 2.04 -4.00
C ARG A 250 0.61 0.89 -4.45
N TYR A 251 0.30 -0.32 -4.00
CA TYR A 251 0.98 -1.54 -4.44
C TYR A 251 0.13 -2.20 -5.51
N ALA A 252 0.64 -2.24 -6.74
CA ALA A 252 0.17 -3.17 -7.77
C ALA A 252 0.99 -4.46 -7.61
N LEU A 253 0.37 -5.48 -7.03
CA LEU A 253 0.96 -6.80 -6.88
C LEU A 253 0.69 -7.59 -8.16
N ASP A 254 1.69 -7.65 -9.01
CA ASP A 254 1.70 -8.51 -10.19
C ASP A 254 1.89 -9.96 -9.76
N SER A 255 1.10 -10.87 -10.32
CA SER A 255 1.38 -12.30 -10.22
C SER A 255 2.41 -12.71 -11.25
N LEU A 256 3.51 -13.31 -10.78
CA LEU A 256 4.57 -13.88 -11.62
C LEU A 256 4.38 -15.38 -11.88
N GLY A 257 3.27 -15.94 -11.39
CA GLY A 257 2.90 -17.34 -11.58
C GLY A 257 3.26 -18.22 -10.38
N GLU A 258 2.81 -19.47 -10.47
CA GLU A 258 3.17 -20.49 -9.49
C GLU A 258 4.56 -21.04 -9.76
N GLU A 259 5.36 -21.18 -8.71
CA GLU A 259 6.64 -21.86 -8.76
C GLU A 259 6.88 -22.66 -7.49
N GLU A 260 7.67 -23.72 -7.62
CA GLU A 260 8.07 -24.53 -6.48
C GLU A 260 9.46 -24.08 -6.04
N ILE A 261 9.59 -23.75 -4.75
CA ILE A 261 10.84 -23.28 -4.16
C ILE A 261 11.28 -24.19 -3.02
N GLU A 262 12.59 -24.29 -2.83
CA GLU A 262 13.20 -24.94 -1.68
C GLU A 262 13.85 -23.88 -0.79
N VAL A 263 13.44 -23.87 0.47
CA VAL A 263 13.96 -23.02 1.54
C VAL A 263 14.33 -23.89 2.74
N PRO A 264 15.08 -23.40 3.74
CA PRO A 264 15.46 -24.26 4.87
C PRO A 264 14.27 -24.83 5.67
N ALA A 265 13.10 -24.17 5.65
CA ALA A 265 11.86 -24.70 6.22
C ALA A 265 11.23 -25.86 5.42
N GLY A 266 11.67 -26.14 4.19
CA GLY A 266 11.15 -27.20 3.33
C GLY A 266 10.93 -26.78 1.87
N ARG A 267 10.22 -27.64 1.13
CA ARG A 267 9.83 -27.41 -0.26
C ARG A 267 8.37 -26.98 -0.34
N PHE A 268 8.09 -25.90 -1.06
CA PHE A 268 6.76 -25.30 -1.10
C PHE A 268 6.34 -25.02 -2.53
N ARG A 269 5.09 -25.36 -2.87
CA ARG A 269 4.39 -24.78 -4.01
C ARG A 269 3.95 -23.37 -3.64
N THR A 270 4.41 -22.39 -4.39
CA THR A 270 4.22 -20.98 -4.08
C THR A 270 3.59 -20.21 -5.22
N LEU A 271 2.90 -19.12 -4.89
CA LEU A 271 2.58 -18.06 -5.84
C LEU A 271 3.57 -16.92 -5.61
N HIS A 272 4.26 -16.50 -6.66
CA HIS A 272 5.19 -15.38 -6.61
C HIS A 272 4.44 -14.09 -6.99
N LEU A 273 4.46 -13.12 -6.07
CA LEU A 273 3.88 -11.80 -6.22
C LEU A 273 4.96 -10.72 -6.19
N ARG A 274 4.80 -9.66 -6.99
CA ARG A 274 5.75 -8.55 -7.05
C ARG A 274 5.05 -7.20 -7.04
N ALA A 275 5.50 -6.28 -6.18
CA ALA A 275 5.17 -4.86 -6.24
C ALA A 275 6.40 -4.05 -6.66
N LEU A 276 6.23 -3.19 -7.68
CA LEU A 276 7.22 -2.23 -8.14
C LEU A 276 6.81 -0.81 -7.73
N THR A 277 7.59 -0.18 -6.85
CA THR A 277 7.47 1.24 -6.50
C THR A 277 8.83 1.93 -6.71
N ASP A 278 9.27 2.79 -5.78
CA ASP A 278 10.67 3.26 -5.73
C ASP A 278 11.66 2.13 -5.35
N SER A 279 11.12 1.02 -4.85
CA SER A 279 11.80 -0.24 -4.49
C SER A 279 10.99 -1.42 -5.01
N THR A 280 11.60 -2.58 -5.12
CA THR A 280 10.90 -3.83 -5.49
C THR A 280 10.65 -4.67 -4.25
N THR A 281 9.42 -5.11 -4.05
CA THR A 281 9.06 -6.11 -3.04
C THR A 281 8.50 -7.33 -3.75
N GLU A 282 9.10 -8.49 -3.51
CA GLU A 282 8.64 -9.79 -3.99
C GLU A 282 8.26 -10.67 -2.80
N ILE A 283 7.16 -11.41 -2.92
CA ILE A 283 6.63 -12.28 -1.88
C ILE A 283 6.27 -13.63 -2.51
N TRP A 284 6.77 -14.72 -1.92
CA TRP A 284 6.37 -16.08 -2.26
C TRP A 284 5.48 -16.61 -1.14
N ILE A 285 4.19 -16.80 -1.46
CA ILE A 285 3.22 -17.34 -0.53
C ILE A 285 3.02 -18.83 -0.76
N ALA A 286 3.09 -19.64 0.30
CA ALA A 286 2.92 -21.08 0.21
C ALA A 286 1.45 -21.47 0.08
N LEU A 287 1.04 -21.89 -1.12
CA LEU A 287 -0.35 -22.13 -1.50
C LEU A 287 -1.00 -23.25 -0.66
N ASP A 288 -0.21 -24.24 -0.27
CA ASP A 288 -0.67 -25.38 0.51
C ASP A 288 -0.49 -25.20 2.03
N HIS A 289 -0.04 -24.01 2.48
CA HIS A 289 0.23 -23.68 3.89
C HIS A 289 -0.41 -22.35 4.28
N GLY A 290 -1.69 -22.17 3.93
CA GLY A 290 -2.46 -20.99 4.33
C GLY A 290 -1.92 -19.67 3.74
N HIS A 291 -1.23 -19.73 2.59
CA HIS A 291 -0.59 -18.58 1.94
C HIS A 291 0.45 -17.87 2.82
N LEU A 292 1.07 -18.58 3.77
CA LEU A 292 2.14 -17.99 4.58
C LEU A 292 3.33 -17.55 3.70
N PRO A 293 3.94 -16.39 3.98
CA PRO A 293 5.11 -15.92 3.24
C PRO A 293 6.33 -16.78 3.59
N VAL A 294 6.77 -17.63 2.67
CA VAL A 294 7.94 -18.50 2.86
C VAL A 294 9.23 -17.88 2.33
N LYS A 295 9.12 -16.87 1.46
CA LYS A 295 10.23 -16.03 1.03
C LYS A 295 9.72 -14.60 0.79
N ILE A 296 10.51 -13.61 1.20
CA ILE A 296 10.27 -12.19 0.91
C ILE A 296 11.58 -11.61 0.41
N ARG A 297 11.57 -10.91 -0.72
CA ARG A 297 12.74 -10.20 -1.24
C ARG A 297 12.43 -8.71 -1.32
N PHE A 298 13.31 -7.90 -0.76
CA PHE A 298 13.26 -6.46 -0.87
C PHE A 298 14.50 -5.97 -1.60
N THR A 299 14.30 -5.28 -2.72
CA THR A 299 15.37 -4.63 -3.48
C THR A 299 15.18 -3.12 -3.43
N ASP A 300 16.18 -2.42 -2.90
CA ASP A 300 16.11 -0.98 -2.73
C ASP A 300 16.30 -0.22 -4.07
N LYS A 301 16.18 1.12 -4.02
CA LYS A 301 16.37 2.00 -5.19
C LYS A 301 17.75 1.93 -5.83
N LYS A 302 18.75 1.34 -5.15
CA LYS A 302 20.13 1.19 -5.61
C LYS A 302 20.41 -0.20 -6.17
N GLY A 303 19.43 -1.10 -6.11
CA GLY A 303 19.57 -2.49 -6.54
C GLY A 303 20.17 -3.41 -5.47
N GLU A 304 20.31 -2.96 -4.22
CA GLU A 304 20.71 -3.84 -3.14
C GLU A 304 19.51 -4.69 -2.71
N SER A 305 19.67 -6.02 -2.72
CA SER A 305 18.61 -6.96 -2.38
C SER A 305 18.87 -7.73 -1.09
N PHE A 306 17.83 -7.83 -0.27
CA PHE A 306 17.78 -8.61 0.95
C PHE A 306 16.64 -9.62 0.87
N GLU A 307 16.96 -10.89 1.09
CA GLU A 307 15.98 -11.97 1.14
C GLU A 307 15.72 -12.40 2.58
N GLN A 308 14.46 -12.48 2.98
CA GLN A 308 14.02 -13.23 4.14
C GLN A 308 13.58 -14.60 3.64
N VAL A 309 14.27 -15.65 4.06
CA VAL A 309 14.02 -17.02 3.62
C VAL A 309 13.60 -17.86 4.83
N ALA A 310 12.42 -18.49 4.77
CA ALA A 310 11.85 -19.19 5.91
C ALA A 310 12.74 -20.37 6.34
N THR A 311 13.07 -20.43 7.62
CA THR A 311 13.86 -21.48 8.25
C THR A 311 13.03 -22.42 9.11
N ASP A 312 11.87 -21.96 9.59
CA ASP A 312 10.98 -22.72 10.46
C ASP A 312 9.56 -22.14 10.39
N LEU A 313 8.55 -23.02 10.42
CA LEU A 313 7.12 -22.68 10.50
C LEU A 313 6.53 -23.36 11.74
N GLY A 314 6.21 -22.57 12.77
CA GLY A 314 5.51 -23.04 13.96
C GLY A 314 4.02 -22.69 13.88
N LEU A 315 3.20 -23.70 13.61
CA LEU A 315 1.73 -23.60 13.48
C LEU A 315 1.00 -24.11 14.73
#